data_AF-A0A918LX35-F1
#
_entry.id   AF-A0A918LX35-F1
#
_cell.length_a   1.000
_cell.length_b   1.000
_cell.length_c   1.000
_cell.angle_alpha   90.00
_cell.angle_beta   90.00
_cell.angle_gamma   90.00
#
_symmetry.space_group_name_H-M   'P 1'
#
loop_
_entity.id
_entity.type
_entity.pdbx_description
1 polymer ?
#
loop_
_entity_poly.entity_id
_entity_poly.type
_entity_poly.pdbx_seq_one_letter_code
_entity_poly.pdbx_strand_id
1 'polypeptide(L)'
;MMTLRVEFAGQDHPVGRAITEIVGRLEADCAALISAARSSGAIPPGPPAAVMASAYLGVVEALGIELAGHAPHDTELATRAVRGLLGLPPATPVTPVTPVTPVAPEPSSAPPTA
;
A
#
# COMPACT_ATOMS: atom_id res chain seq x y z
N MET A 1 -13.54 3.97 2.64
CA MET A 1 -13.49 3.93 4.13
C MET A 1 -13.81 5.30 4.74
N MET A 2 -12.98 6.33 4.57
CA MET A 2 -13.21 7.72 5.00
C MET A 2 -14.59 8.25 4.61
N THR A 3 -15.03 8.08 3.36
CA THR A 3 -16.37 8.55 2.93
C THR A 3 -17.48 7.93 3.77
N LEU A 4 -17.48 6.61 3.95
CA LEU A 4 -18.49 5.91 4.75
C LEU A 4 -18.35 6.24 6.25
N ARG A 5 -17.12 6.42 6.77
CA ARG A 5 -16.88 6.88 8.14
C ARG A 5 -17.50 8.27 8.37
N VAL A 6 -17.40 9.17 7.39
CA VAL A 6 -18.00 10.51 7.44
C VAL A 6 -19.53 10.44 7.31
N GLU A 7 -20.05 9.65 6.37
CA GLU A 7 -21.49 9.49 6.15
C GLU A 7 -22.23 8.98 7.39
N PHE A 8 -21.62 8.05 8.13
CA PHE A 8 -22.21 7.48 9.35
C PHE A 8 -21.69 8.13 10.64
N ALA A 9 -20.88 9.19 10.57
CA ALA A 9 -20.38 9.88 11.76
C ALA A 9 -21.54 10.49 12.56
N GLY A 10 -21.63 10.16 13.86
CA GLY A 10 -22.66 10.69 14.75
C GLY A 10 -24.05 10.08 14.56
N GLN A 11 -24.18 9.05 13.70
CA GLN A 11 -25.42 8.31 13.51
C GLN A 11 -25.28 6.89 14.07
N ASP A 12 -26.25 6.41 14.85
CA ASP A 12 -26.33 4.99 15.19
C ASP A 12 -26.92 4.22 14.00
N HIS A 13 -26.03 3.73 13.15
CA HIS A 13 -26.39 2.96 11.98
C HIS A 13 -25.63 1.61 11.99
N PRO A 14 -26.28 0.48 11.68
CA PRO A 14 -25.63 -0.83 11.71
C PRO A 14 -24.39 -0.90 10.81
N VAL A 15 -24.41 -0.22 9.65
CA VAL A 15 -23.24 -0.12 8.76
C VAL A 15 -22.14 0.74 9.40
N GLY A 16 -22.48 1.85 10.06
CA GLY A 16 -21.52 2.68 10.78
C GLY A 16 -20.80 1.92 11.89
N ARG A 17 -21.54 1.12 12.67
CA ARG A 17 -20.96 0.24 13.71
C ARG A 17 -20.02 -0.80 13.12
N ALA A 18 -20.44 -1.49 12.06
CA ALA A 18 -19.60 -2.48 11.38
C ALA A 18 -18.31 -1.86 10.80
N ILE A 19 -18.42 -0.67 10.20
CA ILE A 19 -17.27 0.07 9.68
C ILE A 19 -16.32 0.44 10.82
N THR A 20 -16.80 1.04 11.91
CA THR A 20 -15.97 1.40 13.06
C THR A 20 -15.26 0.18 13.63
N GLU A 21 -15.93 -0.97 13.73
CA GLU A 21 -15.33 -2.21 14.22
C GLU A 21 -14.22 -2.72 13.29
N ILE A 22 -14.46 -2.75 11.97
CA ILE A 22 -13.48 -3.20 10.98
C ILE A 22 -12.26 -2.27 10.95
N VAL A 23 -12.48 -0.95 10.95
CA VAL A 23 -11.39 0.03 11.06
C VAL A 23 -10.62 -0.17 12.34
N GLY A 24 -11.31 -0.27 13.47
CA GLY A 24 -10.66 -0.35 14.78
C GLY A 24 -9.71 -1.54 14.87
N ARG A 25 -10.10 -2.69 14.30
CA ARG A 25 -9.21 -3.84 14.16
C ARG A 25 -8.00 -3.54 13.28
N LEU A 26 -8.21 -2.94 12.11
CA LEU A 26 -7.12 -2.62 11.18
C LEU A 26 -6.14 -1.58 11.76
N GLU A 27 -6.65 -0.56 12.46
CA GLU A 27 -5.83 0.42 13.19
C GLU A 27 -5.03 -0.26 14.31
N ALA A 28 -5.61 -1.21 15.04
CA ALA A 28 -4.92 -1.98 16.08
C ALA A 28 -3.81 -2.86 15.50
N ASP A 29 -4.06 -3.57 14.40
CA ASP A 29 -3.07 -4.41 13.72
C ASP A 29 -1.91 -3.56 13.20
N CYS A 30 -2.19 -2.42 12.55
CA CYS A 30 -1.17 -1.47 12.11
C CYS A 30 -0.35 -0.91 13.29
N ALA A 31 -1.00 -0.58 14.42
CA ALA A 31 -0.31 -0.08 15.61
C ALA A 31 0.63 -1.13 16.21
N ALA A 32 0.23 -2.40 16.20
CA ALA A 32 1.08 -3.52 16.63
C ALA A 32 2.30 -3.66 15.72
N LEU A 33 2.12 -3.60 14.39
CA LEU A 33 3.22 -3.65 13.43
C LEU A 33 4.20 -2.48 13.60
N ILE A 34 3.69 -1.26 13.77
CA ILE A 34 4.53 -0.06 14.00
C ILE A 34 5.32 -0.20 15.31
N SER A 35 4.69 -0.69 16.38
CA SER A 35 5.35 -0.91 17.66
C SER A 35 6.46 -1.97 17.56
N ALA A 36 6.19 -3.08 16.86
CA ALA A 36 7.16 -4.12 16.61
C ALA A 36 8.34 -3.62 15.78
N ALA A 37 8.07 -2.89 14.69
CA ALA A 37 9.10 -2.32 13.82
C ALA A 37 9.97 -1.27 14.54
N ARG A 38 9.40 -0.50 15.48
CA ARG A 38 10.18 0.40 16.33
C ARG A 38 11.05 -0.37 17.32
N SER A 39 10.51 -1.43 17.92
CA SER A 39 11.24 -2.28 18.86
C SER A 39 12.43 -2.98 18.21
N SER A 40 12.33 -3.30 16.91
CA SER A 40 13.44 -3.86 16.13
C SER A 40 14.38 -2.81 15.51
N GLY A 41 14.06 -1.51 15.64
CA GLY A 41 14.82 -0.42 15.03
C GLY A 41 14.60 -0.23 13.52
N ALA A 42 13.66 -0.96 12.91
CA ALA A 42 13.33 -0.84 11.50
C ALA A 42 12.61 0.49 11.15
N ILE A 43 11.87 1.05 12.11
CA ILE A 43 11.22 2.36 12.02
C ILE A 43 11.73 3.24 13.18
N PRO A 44 12.06 4.52 12.96
CA PRO A 44 12.50 5.40 14.03
C PRO A 44 11.42 5.65 15.10
N PRO A 45 11.81 6.04 16.33
CA PRO A 45 10.88 6.54 17.33
C PRO A 45 10.05 7.73 16.81
N GLY A 46 8.85 7.92 17.35
CA GLY A 46 7.96 9.00 16.92
C GLY A 46 6.67 9.05 17.76
N PRO A 47 5.59 9.66 17.24
CA PRO A 47 4.30 9.73 17.92
C PRO A 47 3.74 8.35 18.30
N PRO A 48 2.75 8.26 19.21
CA PRO A 48 2.15 6.98 19.63
C PRO A 48 1.76 6.09 18.45
N ALA A 49 1.98 4.78 18.56
CA ALA A 49 1.75 3.85 17.44
C ALA A 49 0.30 3.86 16.93
N ALA A 50 -0.68 4.04 17.81
CA ALA A 50 -2.10 4.18 17.43
C ALA A 50 -2.36 5.44 16.57
N VAL A 51 -1.73 6.56 16.91
CA VAL A 51 -1.82 7.81 16.12
C VAL A 51 -1.18 7.60 14.75
N MET A 52 -0.02 6.94 14.71
CA MET A 52 0.66 6.62 13.45
C MET A 52 -0.15 5.65 12.58
N ALA A 53 -0.81 4.66 13.18
CA ALA A 53 -1.64 3.70 12.46
C ALA A 53 -2.86 4.36 11.81
N SER A 54 -3.54 5.25 12.54
CA SER A 54 -4.66 6.03 11.99
C SER A 54 -4.20 6.93 10.84
N ALA A 55 -3.07 7.63 11.01
CA ALA A 55 -2.48 8.46 9.95
C ALA A 55 -2.06 7.63 8.73
N TYR A 56 -1.44 6.46 8.95
CA TYR A 56 -1.02 5.54 7.89
C TYR A 56 -2.21 5.10 7.05
N LEU A 57 -3.30 4.69 7.71
CA LEU A 57 -4.49 4.23 7.02
C LEU A 57 -5.15 5.36 6.23
N GLY A 58 -5.20 6.57 6.79
CA GLY A 58 -5.70 7.76 6.10
C GLY A 58 -4.90 8.13 4.85
N VAL A 59 -3.55 8.06 4.92
CA VAL A 59 -2.67 8.36 3.77
C VAL A 59 -2.88 7.34 2.65
N VAL A 60 -2.87 6.04 2.97
CA VAL A 60 -3.04 4.97 1.98
C VAL A 60 -4.41 5.08 1.31
N GLU A 61 -5.45 5.31 2.10
CA GLU A 61 -6.80 5.46 1.58
C GLU A 61 -6.94 6.66 0.64
N ALA A 62 -6.51 7.85 1.08
CA ALA A 62 -6.68 9.07 0.30
C ALA A 62 -5.96 8.97 -1.06
N LEU A 63 -4.74 8.41 -1.07
CA LEU A 63 -3.99 8.22 -2.32
C LEU A 63 -4.60 7.14 -3.21
N GLY A 64 -5.11 6.04 -2.62
CA GLY A 64 -5.82 5.01 -3.38
C GLY A 64 -7.08 5.53 -4.06
N ILE A 65 -7.79 6.47 -3.44
CA ILE A 65 -8.96 7.14 -4.03
C ILE A 65 -8.52 8.10 -5.15
N GLU A 66 -7.58 9.01 -4.87
CA GLU A 66 -7.17 10.05 -5.81
C GLU A 66 -6.49 9.47 -7.07
N LEU A 67 -5.68 8.42 -6.91
CA LEU A 67 -4.85 7.88 -7.98
C LEU A 67 -5.43 6.62 -8.62
N ALA A 68 -6.69 6.28 -8.36
CA ALA A 68 -7.32 5.10 -8.93
C ALA A 68 -7.17 5.08 -10.46
N GLY A 69 -6.57 4.01 -11.00
CA GLY A 69 -6.34 3.84 -12.44
C GLY A 69 -5.10 4.56 -13.00
N HIS A 70 -4.31 5.24 -12.18
CA HIS A 70 -3.14 6.02 -12.61
C HIS A 70 -1.82 5.25 -12.47
N ALA A 71 -1.79 3.97 -12.84
CA ALA A 71 -0.56 3.17 -12.82
C ALA A 71 0.53 3.79 -13.74
N PRO A 72 1.81 3.77 -13.33
CA PRO A 72 2.36 3.22 -12.08
C PRO A 72 2.39 4.22 -10.91
N HIS A 73 1.90 5.44 -11.11
CA HIS A 73 2.03 6.55 -10.17
C HIS A 73 1.23 6.33 -8.88
N ASP A 74 0.15 5.56 -8.94
CA ASP A 74 -0.63 5.12 -7.77
C ASP A 74 0.26 4.51 -6.68
N THR A 75 1.04 3.50 -7.05
CA THR A 75 1.89 2.72 -6.15
C THR A 75 3.14 3.52 -5.77
N GLU A 76 3.69 4.27 -6.72
CA GLU A 76 4.88 5.11 -6.51
C GLU A 76 4.62 6.20 -5.47
N LEU A 77 3.52 6.94 -5.61
CA LEU A 77 3.18 8.03 -4.70
C LEU A 77 2.70 7.50 -3.34
N ALA A 78 1.92 6.40 -3.31
CA ALA A 78 1.56 5.73 -2.05
C ALA A 78 2.79 5.28 -1.26
N THR A 79 3.76 4.66 -1.93
CA THR A 79 5.02 4.22 -1.30
C THR A 79 5.79 5.40 -0.73
N ARG A 80 5.94 6.49 -1.49
CA ARG A 80 6.64 7.69 -1.01
C ARG A 80 5.96 8.31 0.21
N ALA A 81 4.64 8.47 0.17
CA ALA A 81 3.89 9.10 1.26
C ALA A 81 3.96 8.27 2.55
N VAL A 82 3.76 6.95 2.45
CA VAL A 82 3.88 6.04 3.60
C VAL A 82 5.28 6.06 4.18
N ARG A 83 6.33 6.03 3.34
CA ARG A 83 7.71 6.08 3.84
C ARG A 83 8.03 7.40 4.53
N GLY A 84 7.57 8.52 3.96
CA GLY A 84 7.69 9.83 4.59
C GLY A 84 6.99 9.87 5.95
N LEU A 85 5.76 9.37 6.04
CA LEU A 85 5.02 9.26 7.30
C LEU A 85 5.77 8.40 8.34
N LEU A 86 6.31 7.25 7.93
CA LEU A 86 7.04 6.35 8.82
C LEU A 86 8.48 6.81 9.13
N GLY A 87 8.94 7.95 8.59
CA GLY A 87 10.30 8.45 8.79
C GLY A 87 11.39 7.60 8.14
N LEU A 88 11.04 6.85 7.09
CA LEU A 88 11.95 6.00 6.33
C LEU A 88 12.63 6.80 5.21
N PRO A 89 13.85 6.43 4.80
CA PRO A 89 14.49 7.03 3.62
C PRO A 89 13.63 6.80 2.36
N PRO A 90 13.78 7.58 1.28
CA PRO A 90 13.10 7.31 0.01
C PRO A 90 13.28 5.86 -0.45
N ALA A 91 12.27 5.28 -1.11
CA ALA A 91 12.42 3.96 -1.72
C ALA A 91 13.42 4.06 -2.87
N THR A 92 14.35 3.11 -2.95
CA THR A 92 15.19 2.96 -4.13
C THR A 92 14.30 2.65 -5.33
N PRO A 93 14.44 3.33 -6.47
CA PRO A 93 13.66 3.01 -7.66
C PRO A 93 13.86 1.54 -8.02
N VAL A 94 12.78 0.75 -7.99
CA VAL A 94 12.81 -0.59 -8.56
C VAL A 94 12.77 -0.39 -10.07
N THR A 95 13.90 -0.60 -10.74
CA THR A 95 13.92 -0.59 -12.20
C THR A 95 12.96 -1.70 -12.66
N PRO A 96 11.91 -1.40 -13.44
CA PRO A 96 11.05 -2.44 -13.96
C PRO A 96 11.93 -3.38 -14.79
N VAL A 97 12.02 -4.64 -14.36
CA VAL A 97 12.67 -5.69 -15.14
C VAL A 97 11.82 -5.82 -16.41
N THR A 98 12.38 -5.39 -17.55
CA THR A 98 11.74 -5.58 -18.84
C THR A 98 11.47 -7.08 -18.99
N PRO A 99 10.24 -7.51 -19.33
CA PRO A 99 10.00 -8.91 -19.62
C PRO A 99 10.95 -9.30 -20.76
N VAL A 100 11.82 -10.28 -20.51
CA VAL A 100 12.67 -10.87 -21.54
C VAL A 100 11.72 -11.48 -22.56
N THR A 101 11.59 -10.85 -23.73
CA THR A 101 10.89 -11.46 -24.86
C THR A 101 11.58 -12.78 -25.16
N PRO A 102 10.88 -13.93 -25.15
CA PRO A 102 11.48 -15.18 -25.56
C PRO A 102 11.99 -15.00 -27.00
N VAL A 103 13.28 -15.24 -27.22
CA VAL A 103 13.82 -15.28 -28.58
C VAL A 103 13.08 -16.39 -29.31
N ALA A 104 12.44 -16.06 -30.45
CA ALA A 104 11.75 -17.07 -31.24
C ALA A 104 12.77 -18.13 -31.70
N PRO A 105 12.44 -19.44 -31.64
CA PRO A 105 13.33 -20.47 -32.18
C PRO A 105 13.50 -20.25 -33.69
N GLU A 106 14.74 -20.26 -34.17
CA GLU A 106 15.04 -20.20 -35.60
C GLU A 106 14.34 -21.35 -36.36
N PRO A 107 13.84 -21.11 -37.59
CA PRO A 107 13.21 -22.16 -38.38
C PRO A 107 14.23 -23.25 -38.73
N SER A 108 13.96 -24.46 -38.27
CA SER A 108 14.71 -25.68 -38.59
C SER A 108 14.68 -25.95 -40.10
N SER A 109 15.81 -25.78 -40.76
CA SER A 109 16.03 -26.19 -42.15
C SER A 109 15.84 -27.71 -42.28
N ALA A 110 14.74 -28.15 -42.87
CA ALA A 110 14.55 -29.54 -43.27
C ALA A 110 15.38 -29.84 -44.55
N PRO A 111 16.02 -31.01 -44.67
CA PRO A 111 16.79 -31.35 -45.87
C PRO A 111 15.84 -31.72 -47.04
N PRO A 112 16.27 -31.50 -48.31
CA PRO A 112 15.48 -31.86 -49.47
C PRO A 112 15.36 -33.38 -49.59
N THR A 113 14.14 -33.86 -49.80
CA THR A 113 13.89 -35.27 -50.16
C THR A 113 14.12 -35.43 -51.66
N ALA A 114 14.85 -36.49 -52.02
CA ALA A 114 15.27 -36.85 -53.39
C ALA A 114 14.10 -37.12 -54.34
#